data_AF-A0A0B6VNZ4-F1
#
_entry.id   AF-A0A0B6VNZ4-F1
#
_cell.length_a   1.000
_cell.length_b   1.000
_cell.length_c   1.000
_cell.angle_alpha   90.00
_cell.angle_beta   90.00
_cell.angle_gamma   90.00
#
_symmetry.space_group_name_H-M   'P 1'
#
loop_
_entity.id
_entity.type
_entity.pdbx_description
1 polymer ?
#
loop_
_entity_poly.entity_id
_entity_poly.type
_entity_poly.pdbx_seq_one_letter_code
_entity_poly.pdbx_strand_id
1 'polypeptide(L)'
;KMCHPDWKSGEYWIDPDQGCTQDAIKVYCNMETGETCVAPTQREVAKKNWYVSKNIKEKKHVWFGEAMTDGFQFEYGSEGSLPEDVNIQLTFLRLMSTEASQNITYHCKNSVAYMDATTANLKKALLLQGSNEIEIRAEG
;
A
#
# COMPACT_ATOMS: atom_id res chain seq x y z
N LYS A 1 19.57 2.08 13.92
CA LYS A 1 19.38 3.11 14.98
C LYS A 1 19.95 2.71 16.34
N MET A 2 19.40 1.72 17.06
CA MET A 2 19.83 1.43 18.45
C MET A 2 21.32 1.07 18.58
N CYS A 3 21.84 0.23 17.68
CA CYS A 3 23.26 -0.17 17.69
C CYS A 3 24.20 0.81 16.98
N HIS A 4 23.66 1.64 16.08
CA HIS A 4 24.41 2.58 15.25
C HIS A 4 23.67 3.93 15.23
N PRO A 5 23.82 4.75 16.28
CA PRO A 5 23.07 6.00 16.44
C PRO A 5 23.59 7.15 15.55
N ASP A 6 24.79 7.00 14.99
CA ASP A 6 25.45 7.96 14.10
C ASP A 6 25.03 7.82 12.63
N TRP A 7 24.41 6.70 12.27
CA TRP A 7 23.92 6.44 10.91
C TRP A 7 22.80 7.40 10.53
N LYS A 8 22.75 7.73 9.24
CA LYS A 8 21.79 8.70 8.67
C LYS A 8 20.59 7.99 8.06
N SER A 9 19.47 8.70 7.97
CA SER A 9 18.32 8.19 7.23
C SER A 9 18.68 7.95 5.76
N GLY A 10 18.16 6.87 5.19
CA GLY A 10 18.55 6.45 3.84
C GLY A 10 18.10 5.03 3.50
N GLU A 11 18.59 4.54 2.37
CA GLU A 11 18.31 3.19 1.89
C GLU A 11 19.22 2.16 2.57
N TYR A 12 18.63 1.08 3.08
CA TYR A 12 19.31 -0.02 3.75
C TYR A 12 18.74 -1.37 3.30
N TRP A 13 19.53 -2.42 3.44
CA TRP A 13 19.04 -3.79 3.34
C TRP A 13 18.78 -4.32 4.74
N ILE A 14 17.63 -4.95 4.94
CA ILE A 14 17.27 -5.58 6.20
C ILE A 14 16.76 -7.01 5.94
N ASP A 15 16.97 -7.85 6.93
CA ASP A 15 16.56 -9.26 6.94
C ASP A 15 15.77 -9.56 8.24
N PRO A 16 14.47 -9.16 8.30
CA PRO A 16 13.59 -9.38 9.45
C PRO A 16 13.38 -10.83 9.89
N ASP A 17 13.23 -11.76 8.95
CA ASP A 17 12.99 -13.18 9.23
C ASP A 17 14.28 -13.97 9.50
N GLN A 18 15.43 -13.38 9.19
CA GLN A 18 16.76 -13.94 9.41
C GLN A 18 17.00 -15.19 8.53
N GLY A 19 17.96 -16.03 8.92
CA GLY A 19 18.26 -17.23 8.17
C GLY A 19 19.07 -16.91 6.91
N CYS A 20 18.48 -17.10 5.73
CA CYS A 20 19.20 -16.96 4.46
C CYS A 20 19.13 -15.53 3.96
N THR A 21 20.21 -14.77 4.05
CA THR A 21 20.25 -13.34 3.68
C THR A 21 19.99 -13.01 2.20
N GLN A 22 19.66 -13.98 1.36
CA GLN A 22 19.39 -13.79 -0.07
C GLN A 22 18.00 -13.21 -0.34
N ASP A 23 17.08 -13.32 0.61
CA ASP A 23 15.71 -12.78 0.57
C ASP A 23 15.56 -11.44 1.30
N ALA A 24 16.68 -10.87 1.77
CA ALA A 24 16.71 -9.57 2.41
C ALA A 24 16.07 -8.50 1.50
N ILE A 25 15.36 -7.55 2.12
CA ILE A 25 14.63 -6.52 1.40
C ILE A 25 15.30 -5.15 1.51
N LYS A 26 15.28 -4.40 0.41
CA LYS A 26 15.72 -3.00 0.40
C LYS A 26 14.60 -2.09 0.90
N VAL A 27 14.92 -1.24 1.87
CA VAL A 27 13.99 -0.35 2.56
C VAL A 27 14.60 1.03 2.76
N TYR A 28 13.75 2.02 3.00
CA TYR A 28 14.19 3.29 3.56
C TYR A 28 14.08 3.25 5.09
N CYS A 29 15.18 3.51 5.78
CA CYS A 29 15.18 3.68 7.24
C CYS A 29 15.19 5.16 7.58
N ASN A 30 14.19 5.62 8.34
CA ASN A 30 14.23 6.91 8.99
C ASN A 30 14.96 6.77 10.33
N MET A 31 16.21 7.22 10.44
CA MET A 31 16.99 7.08 11.68
C MET A 31 16.54 8.08 12.76
N GLU A 32 15.81 9.14 12.40
CA GLU A 32 15.25 10.10 13.36
C GLU A 32 14.08 9.50 14.14
N THR A 33 13.17 8.80 13.47
CA THR A 33 12.00 8.15 14.10
C THR A 33 12.29 6.69 14.47
N GLY A 34 13.03 5.97 13.64
CA GLY A 34 13.24 4.53 13.71
C GLY A 34 12.34 3.74 12.74
N GLU A 35 11.59 4.41 11.87
CA GLU A 35 10.69 3.76 10.92
C GLU A 35 11.45 2.99 9.83
N THR A 36 10.87 1.85 9.45
CA THR A 36 11.25 1.07 8.27
C THR A 36 10.16 1.25 7.22
N CYS A 37 10.49 1.85 6.09
CA CYS A 37 9.56 2.11 5.00
C CYS A 37 9.85 1.18 3.82
N VAL A 38 8.91 0.28 3.54
CA VAL A 38 8.95 -0.62 2.37
C VAL A 38 8.16 0.04 1.24
N ALA A 39 8.81 0.28 0.10
CA ALA A 39 8.15 0.88 -1.06
C ALA A 39 7.27 -0.15 -1.80
N PRO A 40 6.16 0.28 -2.43
CA PRO A 40 5.44 -0.57 -3.38
C PRO A 40 6.30 -0.81 -4.63
N THR A 41 6.18 -2.00 -5.21
CA THR A 41 6.90 -2.38 -6.44
C THR A 41 6.53 -1.45 -7.60
N GLN A 42 5.25 -1.07 -7.68
CA GLN A 42 4.75 -0.06 -8.60
C GLN A 42 4.20 1.14 -7.83
N ARG A 43 4.92 2.26 -7.87
CA ARG A 43 4.57 3.50 -7.13
C ARG A 43 3.41 4.29 -7.74
N GLU A 44 3.20 4.17 -9.05
CA GLU A 44 2.19 4.94 -9.76
C GLU A 44 1.30 4.06 -10.63
N VAL A 45 0.00 4.32 -10.56
CA VAL A 45 -1.02 3.76 -11.46
C VAL A 45 -1.35 4.80 -12.52
N ALA A 46 -1.36 4.41 -13.79
CA ALA A 46 -1.61 5.32 -14.91
C ALA A 46 -2.96 6.05 -14.77
N LYS A 47 -2.97 7.36 -15.03
CA LYS A 47 -4.17 8.22 -14.89
C LYS A 47 -5.05 8.13 -16.14
N LYS A 48 -5.75 7.00 -16.30
CA LYS A 48 -6.65 6.72 -17.43
C LYS A 48 -8.06 6.33 -16.97
N ASN A 49 -8.97 6.15 -17.92
CA ASN A 49 -10.24 5.48 -17.63
C ASN A 49 -9.96 3.98 -17.45
N TRP A 50 -10.17 3.48 -16.24
CA TRP A 50 -9.94 2.07 -15.87
C TRP A 50 -11.18 1.20 -15.96
N TYR A 51 -12.38 1.79 -16.00
CA TYR A 51 -13.62 1.04 -15.90
C TYR A 51 -14.78 1.76 -16.57
N VAL A 52 -15.50 1.01 -17.41
CA VAL A 52 -16.76 1.42 -18.02
C VAL A 52 -17.84 0.43 -17.58
N SER A 53 -18.82 0.91 -16.80
CA SER A 53 -19.94 0.08 -16.35
C SER A 53 -20.87 -0.26 -17.51
N LYS A 54 -21.35 -1.51 -17.56
CA LYS A 54 -22.44 -1.92 -18.47
C LYS A 54 -23.79 -1.31 -18.08
N ASN A 55 -23.94 -0.86 -16.83
CA ASN A 55 -25.15 -0.22 -16.31
C ASN A 55 -24.78 1.09 -15.61
N ILE A 56 -24.96 2.23 -16.31
CA ILE A 56 -24.58 3.56 -15.80
C ILE A 56 -25.41 3.98 -14.58
N LYS A 57 -26.60 3.42 -14.40
CA LYS A 57 -27.49 3.75 -13.27
C LYS A 57 -27.07 3.05 -11.98
N GLU A 58 -26.37 1.91 -12.08
CA GLU A 58 -25.89 1.16 -10.92
C GLU A 58 -24.50 1.66 -10.53
N LYS A 59 -24.42 2.33 -9.38
CA LYS A 59 -23.15 2.72 -8.78
C LYS A 59 -22.86 1.75 -7.63
N LYS A 60 -21.76 1.01 -7.76
CA LYS A 60 -21.25 0.10 -6.74
C LYS A 60 -19.73 0.22 -6.64
N HIS A 61 -19.17 -0.27 -5.54
CA HIS A 61 -17.74 -0.44 -5.44
C HIS A 61 -17.27 -1.51 -6.43
N VAL A 62 -16.16 -1.21 -7.11
CA VAL A 62 -15.51 -2.10 -8.07
C VAL A 62 -14.04 -2.11 -7.69
N TRP A 63 -13.53 -3.29 -7.33
CA TRP A 63 -12.14 -3.45 -6.94
C TRP A 63 -11.22 -3.33 -8.15
N PHE A 64 -10.21 -2.46 -8.03
CA PHE A 64 -9.22 -2.24 -9.08
C PHE A 64 -8.52 -3.54 -9.48
N GLY A 65 -7.90 -4.22 -8.51
CA GLY A 65 -7.09 -5.42 -8.77
C GLY A 65 -7.87 -6.69 -9.13
N GLU A 66 -9.19 -6.70 -8.97
CA GLU A 66 -10.01 -7.91 -9.15
C GLU A 66 -10.97 -7.83 -10.34
N ALA A 67 -11.50 -6.63 -10.64
CA ALA A 67 -12.62 -6.47 -11.57
C ALA A 67 -12.35 -5.51 -12.73
N MET A 68 -11.29 -4.69 -12.65
CA MET A 68 -10.93 -3.77 -13.74
C MET A 68 -9.91 -4.44 -14.69
N THR A 69 -10.09 -4.28 -15.99
CA THR A 69 -9.14 -4.78 -16.98
C THR A 69 -7.77 -4.13 -16.79
N ASP A 70 -6.71 -4.93 -16.82
CA ASP A 70 -5.33 -4.55 -16.51
C ASP A 70 -5.12 -4.03 -15.07
N GLY A 71 -6.10 -4.22 -14.18
CA GLY A 71 -5.95 -3.98 -12.76
C GLY A 71 -5.06 -5.03 -12.10
N PHE A 72 -4.41 -4.66 -11.00
CA PHE A 72 -3.54 -5.53 -10.23
C PHE A 72 -3.64 -5.21 -8.73
N GLN A 73 -3.24 -6.15 -7.87
CA GLN A 73 -3.08 -5.90 -6.45
C GLN A 73 -1.70 -5.28 -6.18
N PHE A 74 -1.60 -4.40 -5.20
CA PHE A 74 -0.33 -3.74 -4.90
C PHE A 74 0.63 -4.70 -4.21
N GLU A 75 1.79 -4.89 -4.81
CA GLU A 75 2.92 -5.61 -4.25
C GLU A 75 3.96 -4.63 -3.69
N TYR A 76 4.80 -5.12 -2.79
CA TYR A 76 5.85 -4.36 -2.12
C TYR A 76 7.21 -5.03 -2.29
N GLY A 77 8.27 -4.26 -2.06
CA GLY A 77 9.65 -4.73 -2.17
C GLY A 77 10.41 -4.04 -3.30
N SER A 78 11.61 -4.54 -3.55
CA SER A 78 12.46 -4.07 -4.64
C SER A 78 12.22 -4.85 -5.93
N GLU A 79 12.61 -4.26 -7.06
CA GLU A 79 12.63 -4.96 -8.35
C GLU A 79 13.49 -6.24 -8.23
N GLY A 80 12.90 -7.38 -8.59
CA GLY A 80 13.54 -8.70 -8.48
C GLY A 80 13.25 -9.46 -7.18
N SER A 81 12.64 -8.83 -6.17
CA SER A 81 12.15 -9.54 -4.98
C SER A 81 10.95 -10.41 -5.32
N LEU A 82 10.88 -11.63 -4.76
CA LEU A 82 9.72 -12.49 -4.88
C LEU A 82 8.62 -12.04 -3.90
N PRO A 83 7.36 -11.88 -4.32
CA PRO A 83 6.29 -11.41 -3.44
C PRO A 83 6.08 -12.30 -2.20
N GLU A 84 6.30 -13.60 -2.32
CA GLU A 84 6.22 -14.57 -1.22
C GLU A 84 7.25 -14.31 -0.12
N ASP A 85 8.51 -14.07 -0.50
CA ASP A 85 9.58 -13.71 0.43
C ASP A 85 9.28 -12.38 1.12
N VAL A 86 8.88 -11.36 0.36
CA VAL A 86 8.54 -10.04 0.92
C VAL A 86 7.36 -10.15 1.91
N ASN A 87 6.38 -11.00 1.64
CA ASN A 87 5.25 -11.21 2.55
C ASN A 87 5.68 -11.84 3.89
N ILE A 88 6.66 -12.75 3.87
CA ILE A 88 7.27 -13.30 5.09
C ILE A 88 8.00 -12.17 5.84
N GLN A 89 8.83 -11.40 5.14
CA GLN A 89 9.56 -10.27 5.73
C GLN A 89 8.62 -9.23 6.36
N LEU A 90 7.51 -8.89 5.70
CA LEU A 90 6.48 -8.01 6.25
C LEU A 90 5.79 -8.60 7.48
N THR A 91 5.69 -9.93 7.59
CA THR A 91 5.14 -10.58 8.79
C THR A 91 6.04 -10.36 10.00
N PHE A 92 7.35 -10.54 9.83
CA PHE A 92 8.32 -10.27 10.90
C PHE A 92 8.42 -8.78 11.24
N LEU A 93 8.35 -7.89 10.25
CA LEU A 93 8.28 -6.45 10.51
C LEU A 93 7.07 -6.07 11.37
N ARG A 94 5.90 -6.67 11.15
CA ARG A 94 4.72 -6.46 12.00
C ARG A 94 4.94 -6.95 13.43
N LEU A 95 5.63 -8.08 13.63
CA LEU A 95 5.95 -8.60 14.97
C LEU A 95 6.94 -7.71 15.74
N MET A 96 7.85 -7.04 15.03
CA MET A 96 8.87 -6.17 15.61
C MET A 96 8.46 -4.70 15.71
N SER A 97 7.27 -4.35 15.24
CA SER A 97 6.75 -2.97 15.22
C SER A 97 5.50 -2.87 16.09
N THR A 98 5.30 -1.71 16.72
CA THR A 98 4.09 -1.43 17.51
C THR A 98 2.99 -0.77 16.69
N GLU A 99 3.35 -0.15 15.57
CA GLU A 99 2.44 0.59 14.69
C GLU A 99 2.91 0.51 13.24
N ALA A 100 1.99 0.76 12.32
CA ALA A 100 2.26 0.88 10.89
C ALA A 100 1.38 1.98 10.30
N SER A 101 1.91 2.70 9.32
CA SER A 101 1.17 3.72 8.59
C SER A 101 1.45 3.62 7.09
N GLN A 102 0.48 4.03 6.28
CA GLN A 102 0.61 4.07 4.84
C GLN A 102 -0.21 5.21 4.25
N ASN A 103 0.36 5.90 3.26
CA ASN A 103 -0.32 6.96 2.53
C ASN A 103 -0.63 6.51 1.09
N ILE A 104 -1.85 6.78 0.63
CA ILE A 104 -2.31 6.51 -0.73
C ILE A 104 -2.92 7.80 -1.30
N THR A 105 -2.56 8.15 -2.54
CA THR A 105 -3.12 9.29 -3.25
C THR A 105 -4.04 8.82 -4.38
N TYR A 106 -5.32 9.20 -4.32
CA TYR A 106 -6.28 8.95 -5.40
C TYR A 106 -6.37 10.14 -6.35
N HIS A 107 -5.81 10.00 -7.55
CA HIS A 107 -5.93 11.00 -8.61
C HIS A 107 -7.27 10.86 -9.34
N CYS A 108 -8.05 11.93 -9.42
CA CYS A 108 -9.41 11.88 -9.96
C CYS A 108 -9.66 12.89 -11.09
N LYS A 109 -10.57 12.52 -11.99
CA LYS A 109 -11.23 13.40 -12.96
C LYS A 109 -12.68 12.96 -13.05
N ASN A 110 -13.62 13.83 -12.64
CA ASN A 110 -15.05 13.51 -12.55
C ASN A 110 -15.35 12.25 -11.70
N SER A 111 -14.54 11.98 -10.67
CA SER A 111 -14.70 10.85 -9.75
C SER A 111 -14.54 11.34 -8.31
N VAL A 112 -15.51 11.04 -7.45
CA VAL A 112 -15.48 11.40 -6.02
C VAL A 112 -14.70 10.33 -5.26
N ALA A 113 -13.80 10.75 -4.37
CA ALA A 113 -12.94 9.85 -3.60
C ALA A 113 -13.34 9.71 -2.13
N TYR A 114 -13.91 10.76 -1.53
CA TYR A 114 -14.25 10.81 -0.11
C TYR A 114 -15.56 11.60 0.11
N MET A 115 -15.48 12.92 0.28
CA MET A 115 -16.63 13.80 0.46
C MET A 115 -17.29 14.15 -0.87
N ASP A 116 -18.60 13.94 -0.98
CA ASP A 116 -19.42 14.43 -2.09
C ASP A 116 -19.95 15.84 -1.77
N ALA A 117 -19.40 16.86 -2.45
CA ALA A 117 -19.81 18.24 -2.28
C ALA A 117 -21.30 18.51 -2.57
N THR A 118 -21.94 17.69 -3.42
CA THR A 118 -23.37 17.91 -3.79
C THR A 118 -24.33 17.39 -2.75
N THR A 119 -23.97 16.32 -2.03
CA THR A 119 -24.83 15.66 -1.05
C THR A 119 -24.32 15.77 0.38
N ALA A 120 -23.16 16.40 0.57
CA ALA A 120 -22.50 16.65 1.84
C ALA A 120 -22.36 15.39 2.73
N ASN A 121 -22.02 14.25 2.12
CA ASN A 121 -21.82 12.98 2.82
C ASN A 121 -20.71 12.12 2.19
N LEU A 122 -20.38 11.02 2.85
CA LEU A 122 -19.30 10.10 2.50
C LEU A 122 -19.78 8.82 1.79
N LYS A 123 -21.03 8.75 1.34
CA LYS A 123 -21.60 7.54 0.70
C LYS A 123 -20.94 7.14 -0.62
N LYS A 124 -20.09 8.00 -1.17
CA LYS A 124 -19.29 7.76 -2.39
C LYS A 124 -17.80 7.62 -2.10
N ALA A 125 -17.40 7.55 -0.84
CA ALA A 125 -16.00 7.38 -0.47
C ALA A 125 -15.47 6.03 -0.97
N LEU A 126 -14.21 6.01 -1.40
CA LEU A 126 -13.54 4.78 -1.83
C LEU A 126 -13.31 3.82 -0.66
N LEU A 127 -13.03 2.56 -1.01
CA LEU A 127 -12.66 1.51 -0.08
C LEU A 127 -11.20 1.14 -0.31
N LEU A 128 -10.50 0.77 0.76
CA LEU A 128 -9.17 0.19 0.70
C LEU A 128 -9.24 -1.24 1.25
N GLN A 129 -8.53 -2.16 0.62
CA GLN A 129 -8.42 -3.54 1.08
C GLN A 129 -7.10 -3.70 1.84
N GLY A 130 -7.18 -4.17 3.09
CA GLY A 130 -6.02 -4.48 3.91
C GLY A 130 -5.38 -5.83 3.54
N SER A 131 -4.16 -6.07 4.02
CA SER A 131 -3.42 -7.32 3.71
C SER A 131 -4.02 -8.59 4.35
N ASN A 132 -4.98 -8.43 5.26
CA ASN A 132 -5.66 -9.50 6.00
C ASN A 132 -7.15 -9.56 5.68
N GLU A 133 -7.53 -9.17 4.45
CA GLU A 133 -8.92 -9.16 3.95
C GLU A 133 -9.87 -8.21 4.69
N ILE A 134 -9.34 -7.31 5.53
CA ILE A 134 -10.12 -6.29 6.22
C ILE A 134 -10.27 -5.05 5.34
N GLU A 135 -11.52 -4.66 5.09
CA GLU A 135 -11.83 -3.40 4.42
C GLU A 135 -11.63 -2.20 5.36
N ILE A 136 -10.92 -1.18 4.88
CA ILE A 136 -10.78 0.11 5.54
C ILE A 136 -11.73 1.09 4.85
N ARG A 137 -12.62 1.70 5.64
CA ARG A 137 -13.74 2.53 5.17
C ARG A 137 -13.64 3.95 5.71
N ALA A 138 -14.33 4.88 5.04
CA ALA A 138 -14.51 6.25 5.50
C ALA A 138 -15.42 6.37 6.74
N GLU A 139 -16.42 5.49 6.84
CA GLU A 139 -17.36 5.38 7.95
C GLU A 139 -17.50 3.89 8.30
N GLY A 140 -17.61 3.59 9.60
CA GLY A 140 -17.69 2.23 10.14
C GLY A 140 -18.24 2.23 11.55
#